data_AF-A0A2I0MZU8-F1
#
_entry.id   AF-A0A2I0MZU8-F1
#
_cell.length_a   1.000
_cell.length_b   1.000
_cell.length_c   1.000
_cell.angle_alpha   90.00
_cell.angle_beta   90.00
_cell.angle_gamma   90.00
#
_symmetry.space_group_name_H-M   'P 1'
#
loop_
_entity.id
_entity.type
_entity.pdbx_description
1 polymer ?
#
loop_
_entity_poly.entity_id
_entity_poly.type
_entity_poly.pdbx_seq_one_letter_code
_entity_poly.pdbx_strand_id
1 'polypeptide(L)' 'MIKEYHVDGVIDVILHACHTFNVESILMADSIRKSGTPYMKLETDYSGADAGQIETRIGAFLEML' A
#
# COMPACT_ATOMS: atom_id res chain seq x y z
N MET A 1 -10.43 -4.75 -10.95
CA MET A 1 -10.28 -3.95 -9.71
C MET A 1 -10.04 -2.46 -9.98
N ILE A 2 -8.82 -1.96 -10.26
CA ILE A 2 -8.58 -0.49 -10.35
C ILE A 2 -9.58 0.23 -11.27
N LYS A 3 -9.67 -0.20 -12.53
CA LYS A 3 -10.57 0.40 -13.54
C LYS A 3 -12.06 0.14 -13.26
N GLU A 4 -12.36 -0.98 -12.64
CA GLU A 4 -13.73 -1.44 -12.39
C GLU A 4 -14.37 -0.68 -11.22
N TYR A 5 -13.59 -0.48 -10.16
CA TYR A 5 -14.02 0.23 -8.96
C TYR A 5 -13.66 1.72 -8.99
N HIS A 6 -13.02 2.20 -10.06
CA HIS A 6 -12.60 3.60 -10.21
C HIS A 6 -11.81 4.10 -8.99
N VAL A 7 -10.80 3.34 -8.57
CA VAL A 7 -10.04 3.65 -7.35
C VAL A 7 -9.02 4.77 -7.60
N ASP A 8 -8.88 5.67 -6.63
CA ASP A 8 -7.95 6.80 -6.71
C ASP A 8 -6.52 6.44 -6.28
N GLY A 9 -6.35 5.32 -5.55
CA GLY A 9 -5.05 4.87 -5.08
C GLY A 9 -5.08 3.41 -4.62
N VAL A 10 -3.90 2.80 -4.50
CA VAL A 10 -3.74 1.42 -3.99
C VAL A 10 -2.78 1.41 -2.81
N ILE A 11 -3.19 0.73 -1.74
CA ILE A 11 -2.35 0.43 -0.59
C ILE A 11 -2.09 -1.08 -0.59
N ASP A 12 -0.81 -1.46 -0.72
CA ASP A 12 -0.36 -2.85 -0.58
C ASP A 12 0.05 -3.12 0.87
N VAL A 13 -0.73 -3.93 1.57
CA VAL A 13 -0.53 -4.23 2.99
C VAL A 13 0.19 -5.55 3.14
N ILE A 14 1.37 -5.51 3.75
CA ILE A 14 2.25 -6.66 3.93
C ILE A 14 2.40 -6.94 5.43
N LEU A 15 2.11 -8.17 5.82
CA LEU A 15 2.36 -8.59 7.20
C LEU A 15 3.86 -8.82 7.41
N HIS A 16 4.35 -8.49 8.61
CA HIS A 16 5.71 -8.80 9.01
C HIS A 16 6.01 -10.29 8.81
N ALA A 17 7.21 -10.60 8.32
CA ALA A 17 7.64 -11.95 7.92
C ALA A 17 6.88 -12.59 6.73
N CYS A 18 6.02 -11.84 6.03
CA CYS A 18 5.40 -12.29 4.79
C CYS A 18 6.35 -12.10 3.57
N HIS A 19 7.45 -12.87 3.55
CA HIS A 19 8.56 -12.67 2.62
C HIS A 19 8.16 -12.71 1.14
N THR A 20 7.30 -13.65 0.74
CA THR A 20 6.88 -13.80 -0.66
C THR A 20 6.23 -12.53 -1.19
N PHE A 21 5.23 -12.01 -0.48
CA PHE A 21 4.53 -10.79 -0.89
C PHE A 21 5.39 -9.55 -0.68
N ASN A 22 6.27 -9.56 0.32
CA ASN A 22 7.26 -8.49 0.50
C ASN A 22 8.18 -8.34 -0.73
N VAL A 23 8.65 -9.45 -1.29
CA VAL A 23 9.47 -9.45 -2.52
C VAL A 23 8.62 -9.12 -3.74
N GLU A 24 7.42 -9.69 -3.87
CA GLU A 24 6.51 -9.44 -5.00
C GLU A 24 6.04 -7.98 -5.07
N SER A 25 5.96 -7.28 -3.93
CA SER A 25 5.49 -5.89 -3.84
C SER A 25 6.24 -4.91 -4.75
N ILE A 26 7.47 -5.23 -5.15
CA ILE A 26 8.25 -4.46 -6.12
C ILE A 26 7.58 -4.51 -7.50
N LEU A 27 7.19 -5.71 -7.95
CA LEU A 27 6.50 -5.92 -9.22
C LEU A 27 5.10 -5.31 -9.19
N MET A 28 4.40 -5.41 -8.04
CA MET A 28 3.10 -4.77 -7.83
C MET A 28 3.21 -3.24 -7.94
N ALA A 29 4.18 -2.62 -7.27
CA ALA A 29 4.42 -1.18 -7.33
C ALA A 29 4.63 -0.71 -8.77
N ASP A 30 5.46 -1.41 -9.54
CA ASP A 30 5.73 -1.08 -10.93
C ASP A 30 4.49 -1.22 -11.82
N SER A 31 3.71 -2.30 -11.62
CA SER A 31 2.49 -2.55 -12.38
C SER A 31 1.44 -1.46 -12.13
N ILE A 32 1.22 -1.09 -10.86
CA ILE A 32 0.22 -0.09 -10.48
C ILE A 32 0.65 1.30 -10.95
N ARG A 33 1.92 1.69 -10.75
CA ARG A 33 2.42 2.99 -11.23
C ARG A 33 2.32 3.11 -12.75
N LYS A 34 2.59 2.04 -13.51
CA LYS A 34 2.39 2.02 -14.97
C LYS A 34 0.93 2.21 -15.39
N SER A 35 -0.03 1.87 -14.52
CA SER A 35 -1.45 2.15 -14.75
C SER A 35 -1.85 3.61 -14.50
N GLY A 36 -0.94 4.42 -13.97
CA GLY A 36 -1.18 5.82 -13.61
C GLY A 36 -1.78 6.02 -12.20
N THR A 37 -2.03 4.94 -11.48
CA THR A 37 -2.63 4.99 -10.13
C THR A 37 -1.54 5.15 -9.05
N PRO A 38 -1.72 6.07 -8.09
CA PRO A 38 -0.89 6.18 -6.89
C PRO A 38 -0.79 4.86 -6.11
N TYR A 39 0.40 4.59 -5.59
CA TYR A 39 0.71 3.34 -4.88
C TYR A 39 1.48 3.61 -3.58
N MET A 40 1.04 3.01 -2.48
CA MET A 40 1.75 2.97 -1.22
C MET A 40 1.88 1.54 -0.71
N LYS A 41 3.10 1.14 -0.34
CA LYS A 41 3.34 -0.09 0.43
C LYS A 41 3.28 0.19 1.93
N LEU A 42 2.53 -0.60 2.67
CA LEU A 42 2.37 -0.54 4.12
C LEU A 42 2.78 -1.88 4.72
N GLU A 43 3.77 -1.91 5.60
CA GLU A 43 4.18 -3.13 6.31
C GLU A 43 3.78 -3.01 7.78
N THR A 44 3.15 -4.05 8.34
CA THR A 44 2.56 -4.03 9.68
C THR A 44 2.48 -5.44 10.30
N ASP A 45 2.06 -5.54 11.56
CA ASP A 45 1.76 -6.80 12.24
C ASP A 45 0.52 -6.66 13.15
N TYR A 46 0.25 -7.67 13.99
CA TYR A 46 -0.92 -7.69 14.87
C TYR A 46 -0.71 -6.99 16.22
N SER A 47 0.48 -6.46 16.50
CA SER A 47 0.83 -5.90 17.81
C SER A 47 0.18 -4.53 18.08
N GLY A 48 -0.28 -3.84 17.03
CA GLY A 48 -0.85 -2.50 17.10
C GLY A 48 0.17 -1.41 17.46
N ALA A 49 1.46 -1.76 17.60
CA ALA A 49 2.51 -0.84 18.00
C ALA A 49 2.77 0.28 16.97
N ASP A 50 2.41 0.04 15.72
CA ASP A 50 2.60 0.94 14.58
C ASP A 50 1.34 1.73 14.19
N ALA A 51 0.23 1.60 14.93
CA ALA A 51 -1.07 2.21 14.58
C ALA A 51 -0.99 3.72 14.32
N GLY A 52 -0.27 4.48 15.16
CA GLY A 52 -0.10 5.93 14.95
C GLY A 52 0.75 6.28 13.73
N GLN A 53 1.72 5.43 13.37
CA GLN A 53 2.51 5.60 12.14
C GLN A 53 1.63 5.32 10.92
N ILE A 54 0.83 4.26 10.97
CA ILE A 54 -0.12 3.90 9.91
C ILE A 54 -1.09 5.06 9.65
N GLU A 55 -1.68 5.63 10.71
CA GLU A 55 -2.60 6.76 10.61
C GLU A 55 -1.96 7.96 9.90
N THR A 56 -0.75 8.34 10.31
CA THR A 56 -0.02 9.46 9.69
C THR A 56 0.28 9.18 8.21
N ARG A 57 0.71 7.96 7.89
CA ARG A 57 1.09 7.59 6.52
C ARG A 57 -0.12 7.52 5.59
N ILE A 58 -1.23 6.96 6.05
CA ILE A 58 -2.48 6.93 5.28
C ILE A 58 -3.00 8.35 5.09
N GLY A 59 -3.00 9.18 6.13
CA GLY A 59 -3.40 10.58 6.03
C GLY A 59 -2.59 11.34 4.98
N ALA A 60 -1.25 11.24 5.03
CA ALA A 60 -0.39 11.86 4.03
C ALA A 60 -0.62 11.31 2.61
N PHE A 61 -0.91 10.02 2.47
CA PHE A 61 -1.22 9.43 1.17
C PHE A 61 -2.53 9.99 0.60
N LEU A 62 -3.57 10.12 1.41
CA LEU A 62 -4.87 10.68 1.02
C LEU A 62 -4.77 12.14 0.59
N GLU A 63 -3.94 12.95 1.25
CA GLU A 63 -3.70 14.35 0.87
C GLU A 63 -2.97 14.51 -0.48
N MET A 64 -2.35 13.45 -1.00
CA MET A 64 -1.61 13.45 -2.27
C MET A 64 -2.41 12.90 -3.46
N LEU A 65 -3.61 12.35 -3.24
CA LEU A 65 -4.49 11.82 -4.29
C LEU A 65 -5.22 12.96 -5.02
#